data_AF-A0A522F1J3-F1
#
_entry.id   AF-A0A522F1J3-F1
#
_cell.length_a   1.000
_cell.length_b   1.000
_cell.length_c   1.000
_cell.angle_alpha   90.00
_cell.angle_beta   90.00
_cell.angle_gamma   90.00
#
_symmetry.space_group_name_H-M   'P 1'
#
loop_
_entity.id
_entity.type
_entity.pdbx_description
1 polymer ?
#
loop_
_entity_poly.entity_id
_entity_poly.type
_entity_poly.pdbx_seq_one_letter_code
_entity_poly.pdbx_strand_id
1 'polypeptide(L)'
;MPTVYIIGGCNGAGKTTASFTMLPQMLDCKEFVNADSIAAGISPFQPEKVAFEAGRVMLDRIRHLITTKADFAFETTLATKSYKGIIKECKKAGYERGLKNLFRIFILLCDHWFIMDNSGSKSVQVAEGGKGKDEFIYDKIIWNKIKSDDYAK
;
A
#
# COMPACT_ATOMS: atom_id res chain seq x y z
N MET A 1 0.36 19.86 -9.56
CA MET A 1 1.19 18.70 -9.93
C MET A 1 0.36 17.46 -9.66
N PRO A 2 0.38 16.43 -10.54
CA PRO A 2 -0.35 15.19 -10.28
C PRO A 2 0.18 14.48 -9.03
N THR A 3 -0.72 13.86 -8.27
CA THR A 3 -0.42 13.18 -7.00
C THR A 3 -0.78 11.70 -7.10
N VAL A 4 0.12 10.85 -6.62
CA VAL A 4 -0.10 9.41 -6.54
C VAL A 4 -0.15 8.99 -5.08
N TYR A 5 -1.25 8.33 -4.69
CA TYR A 5 -1.42 7.80 -3.34
C TYR A 5 -1.23 6.29 -3.35
N ILE A 6 -0.41 5.79 -2.42
CA ILE A 6 -0.16 4.37 -2.24
C ILE A 6 -0.76 3.94 -0.91
N ILE A 7 -1.79 3.10 -0.94
CA ILE A 7 -2.37 2.52 0.28
C ILE A 7 -1.77 1.12 0.48
N GLY A 8 -0.90 1.01 1.49
CA GLY A 8 -0.14 -0.19 1.79
C GLY A 8 -0.56 -0.87 3.08
N GLY A 9 -0.47 -2.21 3.13
CA GLY A 9 -0.58 -2.98 4.38
C GLY A 9 -1.15 -4.39 4.21
N CYS A 10 -1.17 -5.18 5.27
CA CYS A 10 -1.61 -6.57 5.22
C CYS A 10 -3.10 -6.74 4.84
N ASN A 11 -3.49 -7.94 4.43
CA ASN A 11 -4.90 -8.29 4.24
C ASN A 11 -5.65 -8.16 5.58
N GLY A 12 -6.90 -7.70 5.53
CA GLY A 12 -7.71 -7.50 6.73
C GLY A 12 -7.42 -6.24 7.55
N ALA A 13 -6.39 -5.45 7.19
CA ALA A 13 -6.04 -4.20 7.90
C ALA A 13 -7.00 -3.01 7.66
N GLY A 14 -8.14 -3.23 7.01
CA GLY A 14 -9.14 -2.19 6.74
C GLY A 14 -8.80 -1.22 5.60
N LYS A 15 -7.76 -1.50 4.79
CA LYS A 15 -7.25 -0.60 3.73
C LYS A 15 -8.32 -0.14 2.75
N THR A 16 -9.10 -1.07 2.21
CA THR A 16 -10.14 -0.76 1.22
C THR A 16 -11.22 0.13 1.83
N THR A 17 -11.71 -0.22 3.02
CA THR A 17 -12.70 0.58 3.76
C THR A 17 -12.18 1.99 4.05
N ALA A 18 -10.95 2.11 4.56
CA ALA A 18 -10.32 3.40 4.81
C ALA A 18 -10.16 4.21 3.52
N SER A 19 -9.77 3.57 2.41
CA SER A 19 -9.57 4.22 1.11
C SER A 19 -10.87 4.83 0.58
N PHE A 20 -11.99 4.11 0.67
CA PHE A 20 -13.29 4.61 0.21
C PHE A 20 -13.80 5.84 0.99
N THR A 21 -13.38 6.00 2.25
CA THR A 21 -13.71 7.18 3.05
C THR A 21 -12.69 8.30 2.83
N MET A 22 -11.40 8.00 2.96
CA MET A 22 -10.33 9.00 2.97
C MET A 22 -10.10 9.64 1.60
N LEU A 23 -10.10 8.86 0.51
CA LEU A 23 -9.73 9.38 -0.80
C LEU A 23 -10.69 10.46 -1.31
N PRO A 24 -12.03 10.25 -1.31
CA PRO A 24 -12.94 11.27 -1.83
C PRO A 24 -13.15 12.44 -0.87
N GLN A 25 -13.15 12.19 0.45
CA GLN A 25 -13.53 13.20 1.43
C GLN A 25 -12.34 14.04 1.92
N MET A 26 -11.15 13.45 2.02
CA MET A 26 -9.98 14.12 2.60
C MET A 26 -8.94 14.51 1.57
N LEU A 27 -8.83 13.78 0.46
CA LEU A 27 -7.76 13.94 -0.53
C LEU A 27 -8.26 14.37 -1.92
N ASP A 28 -9.58 14.53 -2.11
CA ASP A 28 -10.25 14.80 -3.40
C ASP A 28 -9.78 13.90 -4.56
N CYS A 29 -9.34 12.68 -4.22
CA CYS A 29 -8.84 11.70 -5.17
C CYS A 29 -9.97 10.75 -5.57
N LYS A 30 -10.42 10.84 -6.82
CA LYS A 30 -11.58 10.08 -7.33
C LYS A 30 -11.19 8.77 -8.03
N GLU A 31 -9.95 8.67 -8.49
CA GLU A 31 -9.43 7.48 -9.15
C GLU A 31 -8.79 6.55 -8.11
N PHE A 32 -9.37 5.36 -7.91
CA PHE A 32 -8.85 4.34 -7.03
C PHE A 32 -8.72 3.00 -7.75
N VAL A 33 -7.52 2.43 -7.77
CA VAL A 33 -7.21 1.18 -8.45
C VAL A 33 -6.88 0.08 -7.42
N ASN A 34 -7.69 -0.97 -7.37
CA ASN A 34 -7.55 -2.08 -6.44
C ASN A 34 -7.69 -3.43 -7.17
N ALA A 35 -6.72 -4.34 -6.97
CA ALA A 35 -6.69 -5.63 -7.66
C ALA A 35 -7.86 -6.55 -7.29
N ASP A 36 -8.31 -6.53 -6.03
CA ASP A 36 -9.42 -7.37 -5.55
C ASP A 36 -10.75 -6.91 -6.14
N SER A 37 -10.98 -5.60 -6.23
CA SER A 37 -12.17 -5.02 -6.90
C SER A 37 -12.20 -5.36 -8.38
N ILE A 38 -11.05 -5.34 -9.06
CA ILE A 38 -10.94 -5.75 -10.46
C ILE A 38 -11.21 -7.25 -10.60
N ALA A 39 -10.63 -8.09 -9.73
CA ALA A 39 -10.84 -9.53 -9.75
C ALA A 39 -12.32 -9.90 -9.53
N ALA A 40 -12.99 -9.23 -8.58
CA ALA A 40 -14.43 -9.38 -8.34
C ALA A 40 -15.28 -8.92 -9.54
N GLY A 41 -14.85 -7.90 -10.26
CA GLY A 41 -15.50 -7.46 -11.50
C GLY A 41 -15.36 -8.48 -12.65
N ILE A 42 -14.20 -9.14 -12.76
CA ILE A 42 -13.94 -10.16 -13.79
C ILE A 42 -14.65 -11.48 -13.46
N SER A 43 -14.56 -11.95 -12.21
CA SER A 43 -15.10 -13.24 -11.76
C SER A 43 -15.75 -13.06 -10.38
N PRO A 44 -17.03 -12.64 -10.31
CA PRO A 44 -17.67 -12.29 -9.04
C PRO A 44 -17.82 -13.47 -8.07
N PHE A 45 -17.89 -14.70 -8.58
CA PHE A 45 -18.03 -15.90 -7.75
C PHE A 45 -16.71 -16.61 -7.46
N GLN A 46 -15.64 -16.30 -8.20
CA GLN A 46 -14.32 -16.96 -8.11
C GLN A 46 -13.17 -15.95 -8.40
N PRO A 47 -13.06 -14.85 -7.65
CA PRO A 47 -12.08 -13.78 -7.92
C PRO A 47 -10.63 -14.25 -7.75
N GLU A 48 -10.37 -15.22 -6.88
CA GLU A 48 -9.04 -15.79 -6.64
C GLU A 48 -8.46 -16.48 -7.89
N LYS A 49 -9.32 -17.00 -8.77
CA LYS A 49 -8.89 -17.66 -10.02
C LYS A 49 -8.40 -16.67 -11.08
N VAL A 50 -8.75 -15.39 -10.95
CA VAL A 50 -8.42 -14.34 -11.92
C VAL A 50 -7.44 -13.31 -11.35
N ALA A 51 -6.83 -13.57 -10.19
CA ALA A 51 -5.93 -12.63 -9.51
C ALA A 51 -4.77 -12.13 -10.39
N PHE A 52 -4.17 -13.00 -11.21
CA PHE A 52 -3.09 -12.60 -12.13
C PHE A 52 -3.58 -11.72 -13.28
N GLU A 53 -4.79 -11.96 -13.76
CA GLU A 53 -5.42 -11.17 -14.82
C GLU A 53 -5.79 -9.79 -14.28
N ALA A 54 -6.45 -9.74 -13.12
CA ALA A 54 -6.77 -8.51 -12.41
C ALA A 54 -5.51 -7.67 -12.13
N GLY A 55 -4.40 -8.32 -11.74
CA GLY A 55 -3.12 -7.64 -11.56
C GLY A 55 -2.55 -7.01 -12.84
N ARG A 56 -2.76 -7.62 -14.01
CA ARG A 56 -2.35 -7.02 -15.30
C ARG A 56 -3.23 -5.80 -15.64
N VAL A 57 -4.54 -5.94 -15.51
CA VAL A 57 -5.50 -4.85 -15.73
C VAL A 57 -5.20 -3.66 -14.80
N MET A 58 -4.89 -3.93 -13.54
CA MET A 58 -4.47 -2.92 -12.56
C MET A 58 -3.24 -2.14 -13.06
N LEU A 59 -2.19 -2.85 -13.51
CA LEU A 59 -0.97 -2.21 -14.01
C LEU A 59 -1.22 -1.36 -15.26
N ASP A 60 -2.07 -1.82 -16.17
CA ASP A 60 -2.42 -1.09 -17.38
C ASP A 60 -3.21 0.18 -17.05
N ARG A 61 -4.15 0.12 -16.09
CA ARG A 61 -4.87 1.31 -15.61
C ARG A 61 -3.92 2.32 -14.97
N ILE A 62 -2.99 1.86 -14.13
CA ILE A 62 -1.97 2.73 -13.52
C ILE A 62 -1.13 3.44 -14.60
N ARG A 63 -0.64 2.70 -15.61
CA ARG A 63 0.14 3.29 -16.72
C ARG A 63 -0.65 4.35 -17.47
N HIS A 64 -1.93 4.08 -17.71
CA HIS A 64 -2.82 5.04 -18.35
C HIS A 64 -2.95 6.33 -17.53
N LEU A 65 -3.24 6.22 -16.24
CA LEU A 65 -3.40 7.37 -15.32
C LEU A 65 -2.12 8.21 -15.20
N ILE A 66 -0.94 7.56 -15.19
CA ILE A 66 0.36 8.24 -15.27
C ILE A 66 0.49 9.03 -16.57
N THR A 67 0.15 8.42 -17.70
CA THR A 67 0.27 9.04 -19.03
C THR A 67 -0.65 10.25 -19.17
N THR A 68 -1.85 10.17 -18.61
CA THR A 68 -2.84 11.26 -18.61
C THR A 68 -2.60 12.31 -17.52
N LYS A 69 -1.57 12.14 -16.68
CA LYS A 69 -1.24 13.03 -15.56
C LYS A 69 -2.42 13.22 -14.59
N ALA A 70 -3.18 12.17 -14.33
CA ALA A 70 -4.28 12.19 -13.39
C ALA A 70 -3.80 12.01 -11.95
N ASP A 71 -4.54 12.57 -10.99
CA ASP A 71 -4.43 12.19 -9.58
C ASP A 71 -5.06 10.81 -9.39
N PHE A 72 -4.36 9.89 -8.72
CA PHE A 72 -4.90 8.56 -8.46
C PHE A 72 -4.33 7.90 -7.23
N ALA A 73 -5.07 6.96 -6.70
CA ALA A 73 -4.67 6.08 -5.62
C ALA A 73 -4.65 4.62 -6.08
N PHE A 74 -3.77 3.82 -5.50
CA PHE A 74 -3.84 2.38 -5.66
C PHE A 74 -3.54 1.63 -4.36
N GLU A 75 -4.24 0.53 -4.16
CA GLU A 75 -4.05 -0.34 -2.99
C GLU A 75 -3.08 -1.46 -3.31
N THR A 76 -2.17 -1.74 -2.39
CA THR A 76 -1.25 -2.86 -2.47
C THR A 76 -1.05 -3.50 -1.10
N THR A 77 -0.75 -4.79 -1.09
CA THR A 77 -0.41 -5.51 0.14
C THR A 77 1.03 -5.26 0.59
N LEU A 78 1.78 -4.43 -0.16
CA LEU A 78 3.25 -4.29 -0.06
C LEU A 78 4.00 -5.61 -0.27
N ALA A 79 3.30 -6.69 -0.65
CA ALA A 79 3.84 -8.02 -0.90
C ALA A 79 4.07 -8.29 -2.40
N THR A 80 3.51 -7.45 -3.29
CA THR A 80 3.54 -7.67 -4.73
C THR A 80 4.93 -7.46 -5.33
N LYS A 81 5.30 -8.42 -6.17
CA LYS A 81 6.63 -8.83 -6.60
C LYS A 81 6.98 -8.42 -8.04
N SER A 82 6.48 -7.27 -8.51
CA SER A 82 6.62 -6.85 -9.91
C SER A 82 8.08 -6.58 -10.36
N TYR A 83 9.07 -6.59 -9.46
CA TYR A 83 10.50 -6.47 -9.77
C TYR A 83 11.22 -7.85 -9.78
N LYS A 84 10.83 -8.70 -10.74
CA LYS A 84 11.16 -10.15 -10.86
C LYS A 84 12.62 -10.60 -10.61
N GLY A 85 13.63 -9.74 -10.76
CA GLY A 85 15.05 -10.12 -10.62
C GLY A 85 15.52 -10.34 -9.17
N ILE A 86 15.18 -9.40 -8.28
CA ILE A 86 15.67 -9.36 -6.89
C ILE A 86 14.98 -10.41 -6.00
N ILE A 87 13.76 -10.80 -6.37
CA ILE A 87 12.95 -11.78 -5.64
C ILE A 87 13.49 -13.21 -5.73
N LYS A 88 14.23 -13.54 -6.79
CA LYS A 88 14.86 -14.86 -6.94
C LYS A 88 16.00 -15.05 -5.95
N GLU A 89 16.72 -13.98 -5.62
CA GLU A 89 17.77 -13.96 -4.60
C GLU A 89 17.17 -13.93 -3.19
N CYS A 90 16.11 -13.14 -2.95
CA CYS A 90 15.42 -13.11 -1.65
C CYS A 90 14.71 -14.43 -1.29
N LYS A 91 14.18 -15.20 -2.27
CA LYS A 91 13.59 -16.53 -1.99
C LYS A 91 14.64 -17.58 -1.60
N LYS A 92 15.89 -17.46 -2.08
CA LYS A 92 16.99 -18.34 -1.68
C LYS A 92 17.53 -18.02 -0.27
N ALA A 93 17.15 -16.88 0.30
CA ALA A 93 17.67 -16.36 1.57
C ALA A 93 16.60 -16.13 2.67
N GLY A 94 15.35 -16.57 2.48
CA GLY A 94 14.37 -16.69 3.59
C GLY A 94 13.57 -15.44 4.03
N TYR A 95 13.49 -14.36 3.24
CA TYR A 95 12.72 -13.13 3.60
C TYR A 95 11.17 -13.38 3.56
N GLU A 96 10.27 -13.09 4.52
CA GLU A 96 9.97 -12.03 5.54
C GLU A 96 9.33 -10.69 5.04
N ARG A 97 7.98 -10.69 5.02
CA ARG A 97 6.90 -9.67 5.22
C ARG A 97 7.03 -8.23 4.64
N GLY A 98 5.90 -7.69 4.13
CA GLY A 98 5.74 -6.34 3.52
C GLY A 98 6.13 -5.14 4.41
N LEU A 99 6.34 -5.37 5.70
CA LEU A 99 6.86 -4.37 6.64
C LEU A 99 8.32 -3.99 6.36
N LYS A 100 9.15 -4.94 5.93
CA LYS A 100 10.52 -4.63 5.49
C LYS A 100 10.52 -3.76 4.23
N ASN A 101 9.55 -3.97 3.33
CA ASN A 101 9.40 -3.15 2.14
C ASN A 101 8.95 -1.72 2.48
N LEU A 102 8.10 -1.54 3.50
CA LEU A 102 7.68 -0.22 3.96
C LEU A 102 8.90 0.67 4.27
N PHE A 103 9.81 0.21 5.12
CA PHE A 103 11.00 0.97 5.51
C PHE A 103 12.08 1.06 4.42
N ARG A 104 12.27 -0.01 3.62
CA ARG A 104 13.35 -0.06 2.63
C ARG A 104 13.02 0.57 1.29
N ILE A 105 11.74 0.69 0.95
CA ILE A 105 11.29 1.09 -0.39
C ILE A 105 10.30 2.24 -0.27
N PHE A 106 9.15 2.02 0.36
CA PHE A 106 8.04 2.96 0.27
C PHE A 106 8.32 4.28 1.00
N ILE A 107 8.82 4.24 2.23
CA ILE A 107 9.18 5.45 2.99
C ILE A 107 10.22 6.32 2.24
N LEU A 108 11.15 5.69 1.52
CA LEU A 108 12.22 6.39 0.79
C LEU A 108 11.75 6.98 -0.55
N LEU A 109 10.70 6.41 -1.15
CA LEU A 109 10.17 6.86 -2.45
C LEU A 109 9.09 7.93 -2.31
N CYS A 110 8.43 8.01 -1.16
CA CYS A 110 7.34 8.95 -0.93
C CYS A 110 7.85 10.34 -0.54
N ASP A 111 7.33 11.38 -1.19
CA ASP A 111 7.54 12.77 -0.76
C ASP A 111 6.88 13.06 0.60
N HIS A 112 5.80 12.32 0.91
CA HIS A 112 5.12 12.32 2.19
C HIS A 112 4.52 10.95 2.50
N TRP A 113 4.59 10.51 3.76
CA TRP A 113 3.99 9.26 4.24
C TRP A 113 3.43 9.43 5.65
N PHE A 114 2.41 8.64 5.97
CA PHE A 114 1.89 8.50 7.32
C PHE A 114 1.57 7.02 7.58
N ILE A 115 1.73 6.59 8.83
CA ILE A 115 1.34 5.27 9.33
C ILE A 115 0.16 5.44 10.27
N MET A 116 -0.86 4.60 10.09
CA MET A 116 -2.03 4.55 10.98
C MET A 116 -2.19 3.15 11.57
N ASP A 117 -2.60 3.11 12.84
CA ASP A 117 -3.11 1.93 13.51
C ASP A 117 -4.64 1.90 13.42
N ASN A 118 -5.15 0.83 12.82
CA ASN A 118 -6.58 0.55 12.65
C ASN A 118 -7.03 -0.65 13.49
N SER A 119 -6.26 -1.07 14.49
CA SER A 119 -6.59 -2.23 15.33
C SER A 119 -7.73 -1.97 16.32
N GLY A 120 -7.98 -0.71 16.67
CA GLY A 120 -9.06 -0.28 17.57
C GLY A 120 -10.32 0.21 16.86
N SER A 121 -11.26 0.76 17.64
CA SER A 121 -12.51 1.36 17.11
C SER A 121 -12.33 2.71 16.44
N LYS A 122 -11.17 3.35 16.63
CA LYS A 122 -10.78 4.61 15.98
C LYS A 122 -9.43 4.41 15.30
N SER A 123 -9.28 4.96 14.10
CA SER A 123 -7.99 5.08 13.43
C SER A 123 -7.11 6.07 14.17
N VAL A 124 -5.89 5.66 14.52
CA VAL A 124 -4.90 6.49 15.23
C VAL A 124 -3.65 6.64 14.36
N GLN A 125 -3.17 7.87 14.17
CA GLN A 125 -1.91 8.10 13.46
C GLN A 125 -0.72 7.74 14.37
N VAL A 126 0.16 6.88 13.88
CA VAL A 126 1.33 6.38 14.60
C VAL A 126 2.56 7.25 14.35
N ALA A 127 2.80 7.57 13.07
CA ALA A 127 3.94 8.36 12.65
C ALA A 127 3.68 9.01 11.28
N GLU A 128 4.42 10.06 10.96
CA GLU A 128 4.50 10.63 9.62
C GLU A 128 5.91 11.12 9.31
N GLY A 129 6.17 11.34 8.02
CA GLY A 129 7.41 11.89 7.54
C GLY A 129 7.38 12.07 6.04
N GLY A 130 8.54 12.34 5.47
CA GLY A 130 8.65 12.55 4.04
C GLY A 130 10.06 12.95 3.64
N LYS A 131 10.31 12.96 2.35
CA LYS A 131 11.62 13.33 1.82
C LYS A 131 11.99 14.76 2.23
N GLY A 132 13.09 14.90 2.97
CA GLY A 132 13.56 16.20 3.47
C GLY A 132 12.73 16.80 4.61
N LYS A 133 11.89 16.00 5.26
CA LYS A 133 11.10 16.39 6.45
C LYS A 133 11.51 15.55 7.66
N ASP A 134 11.35 16.12 8.85
CA ASP A 134 11.53 15.38 10.09
C ASP A 134 10.49 14.26 10.20
N GLU A 135 10.90 13.11 10.78
CA GLU A 135 9.96 12.05 11.16
C GLU A 135 9.27 12.46 12.47
N PHE A 136 7.94 12.55 12.45
CA PHE A 136 7.11 12.78 13.63
C PHE A 136 6.53 11.47 14.11
N ILE A 137 6.79 11.11 15.37
CA ILE A 137 6.34 9.87 15.99
C ILE A 137 5.32 10.22 17.08
N TYR A 138 4.05 9.91 16.85
CA TYR A 138 2.95 10.17 17.78
C TYR A 138 2.77 9.02 18.77
N ASP A 139 2.89 7.77 18.31
CA ASP A 139 2.86 6.57 19.16
C ASP A 139 4.19 5.83 19.08
N LYS A 140 5.06 6.10 20.06
CA LYS A 140 6.39 5.48 20.15
C LYS A 140 6.33 3.98 20.42
N ILE A 141 5.28 3.49 21.09
CA ILE A 141 5.17 2.07 21.44
C ILE A 141 4.90 1.27 20.17
N ILE A 142 3.87 1.67 19.42
CA ILE A 142 3.51 1.01 18.16
C ILE A 142 4.64 1.20 17.14
N TRP A 143 5.21 2.39 17.02
CA TRP A 143 6.32 2.67 16.11
C TRP A 143 7.54 1.77 16.36
N ASN A 144 7.97 1.65 17.62
CA ASN A 144 9.08 0.77 17.98
C ASN A 144 8.76 -0.70 17.72
N LYS A 145 7.51 -1.11 17.94
CA LYS A 145 7.02 -2.45 17.61
C LYS A 145 7.16 -2.69 16.10
N ILE A 146 6.66 -1.78 15.27
CA ILE A 146 6.71 -1.86 13.80
C ILE A 146 8.16 -1.84 13.28
N LYS A 147 9.07 -1.09 13.91
CA LYS A 147 10.50 -1.06 13.56
C LYS A 147 11.28 -2.28 14.06
N SER A 148 10.75 -3.09 14.97
CA SER A 148 11.47 -4.26 15.48
C SER A 148 11.43 -5.42 14.48
N ASP A 149 12.55 -6.15 14.36
CA ASP A 149 12.61 -7.37 13.55
C ASP A 149 11.66 -8.48 14.06
N ASP A 150 11.10 -8.32 15.27
CA ASP A 150 10.19 -9.29 15.90
C ASP A 150 8.72 -9.10 15.53
N TYR A 151 8.30 -7.98 14.91
CA TYR A 151 6.91 -7.81 14.47
C TYR A 151 6.50 -8.83 13.39
N ALA A 152 7.50 -9.37 12.70
CA ALA A 152 7.35 -10.29 11.58
C ALA A 152 7.58 -11.76 11.93
N LYS A 153 7.68 -12.12 13.20
CA LYS A 153 7.62 -13.53 13.65
C LYS A 153 6.17 -14.01 13.73
#